data_AF-A0A7W2JH76-F1
#
_entry.id   AF-A0A7W2JH76-F1
#
_cell.length_a   1.000
_cell.length_b   1.000
_cell.length_c   1.000
_cell.angle_alpha   90.00
_cell.angle_beta   90.00
_cell.angle_gamma   90.00
#
_symmetry.space_group_name_H-M   'P 1'
#
loop_
_entity.id
_entity.type
_entity.pdbx_description
1 polymer ?
#
loop_
_entity_poly.entity_id
_entity_poly.type
_entity_poly.pdbx_seq_one_letter_code
_entity_poly.pdbx_strand_id
1 'polypeptide(L)'
;MDTNKMRDISREQFESFARDVLDWSDDEFRLASDGKSYYWGSTGEAWVFWQASRETVVVELPKFEDYPASMERDMRESLRSSIEAQGMKVAP
;
A
#
# COMPACT_ATOMS: atom_id res chain seq x y z
N MET A 1 -5.37 13.58 8.23
CA MET A 1 -5.67 12.55 7.22
C MET A 1 -6.17 11.32 7.96
N ASP A 2 -7.39 10.87 7.67
CA ASP A 2 -8.03 9.74 8.37
C ASP A 2 -7.26 8.44 8.11
N THR A 3 -6.43 8.04 9.06
CA THR A 3 -5.65 6.77 9.03
C THR A 3 -6.54 5.53 8.99
N ASN A 4 -7.85 5.66 9.14
CA ASN A 4 -8.82 4.60 8.86
C ASN A 4 -9.03 4.38 7.36
N LYS A 5 -9.02 5.42 6.51
CA LYS A 5 -9.24 5.28 5.07
C LYS A 5 -8.04 4.67 4.34
N MET A 6 -6.82 4.98 4.76
CA MET A 6 -5.61 4.34 4.21
C MET A 6 -5.48 2.86 4.58
N ARG A 7 -6.04 2.45 5.72
CA ARG A 7 -6.05 1.04 6.14
C ARG A 7 -6.93 0.16 5.25
N ASP A 8 -8.02 0.71 4.72
CA ASP A 8 -8.88 0.00 3.75
C ASP A 8 -8.18 -0.20 2.40
N ILE A 9 -7.59 0.85 1.84
CA ILE A 9 -6.99 0.79 0.49
C ILE A 9 -5.86 -0.25 0.43
N SER A 10 -5.01 -0.30 1.46
CA SER A 10 -3.90 -1.26 1.51
C SER A 10 -4.41 -2.70 1.59
N ARG A 11 -5.52 -2.93 2.30
CA ARG A 11 -6.17 -4.24 2.40
C ARG A 11 -6.79 -4.65 1.08
N GLU A 12 -7.55 -3.76 0.44
CA GLU A 12 -8.16 -4.00 -0.87
C GLU A 12 -7.11 -4.39 -1.93
N GLN A 13 -5.94 -3.73 -1.92
CA GLN A 13 -4.84 -4.05 -2.83
C GLN A 13 -4.25 -5.45 -2.58
N PHE A 14 -4.12 -5.87 -1.32
CA PHE A 14 -3.69 -7.22 -1.00
C PHE A 14 -4.71 -8.25 -1.47
N GLU A 15 -5.99 -8.03 -1.20
CA GLU A 15 -7.04 -8.97 -1.60
C GLU A 15 -7.17 -9.06 -3.12
N SER A 16 -7.00 -7.95 -3.86
CA SER A 16 -6.92 -7.98 -5.33
C SER A 16 -5.70 -8.79 -5.80
N PHE A 17 -4.51 -8.54 -5.22
CA PHE A 17 -3.31 -9.30 -5.55
C PHE A 17 -3.49 -10.79 -5.29
N ALA A 18 -4.09 -11.18 -4.17
CA ALA A 18 -4.33 -12.57 -3.82
C ALA A 18 -5.33 -13.24 -4.78
N ARG A 19 -6.37 -12.53 -5.22
CA ARG A 19 -7.27 -13.03 -6.28
C ARG A 19 -6.53 -13.24 -7.59
N ASP A 20 -5.80 -12.22 -8.04
CA ASP A 20 -5.24 -12.19 -9.39
C ASP A 20 -4.00 -13.10 -9.55
N VAL A 21 -3.18 -13.21 -8.51
CA VAL A 21 -1.87 -13.89 -8.57
C VAL A 21 -1.89 -15.24 -7.87
N LEU A 22 -2.62 -15.35 -6.76
CA LEU A 22 -2.66 -16.58 -5.97
C LEU A 22 -3.92 -17.43 -6.23
N ASP A 23 -4.85 -16.92 -7.05
CA ASP A 23 -6.14 -17.57 -7.38
C ASP A 23 -6.99 -17.86 -6.13
N TRP A 24 -6.90 -16.98 -5.12
CA TRP A 24 -7.65 -17.14 -3.87
C TRP A 24 -9.11 -16.74 -4.03
N SER A 25 -9.99 -17.55 -3.47
CA SER A 25 -11.43 -17.27 -3.42
C SER A 25 -11.78 -16.29 -2.30
N ASP A 26 -12.98 -15.68 -2.37
CA ASP A 26 -13.41 -14.71 -1.36
C ASP A 26 -13.53 -15.27 0.07
N ASP A 27 -13.66 -16.59 0.25
CA ASP A 27 -13.68 -17.21 1.58
C ASP A 27 -12.36 -17.01 2.33
N GLU A 28 -11.24 -16.90 1.60
CA GLU A 28 -9.91 -16.66 2.18
C GLU A 28 -9.80 -15.29 2.86
N PHE A 29 -10.65 -14.33 2.49
CA PHE A 29 -10.63 -12.95 3.02
C PHE A 29 -11.60 -12.74 4.20
N ARG A 30 -12.22 -13.81 4.71
CA ARG A 30 -13.09 -13.73 5.87
C ARG A 30 -12.37 -13.11 7.06
N LEU A 31 -13.01 -12.14 7.71
CA LEU A 31 -12.48 -11.53 8.94
C LEU A 31 -12.87 -12.34 10.19
N ALA A 32 -11.99 -12.31 11.18
CA ALA A 32 -12.24 -12.82 12.52
C ALA A 32 -13.27 -11.94 13.27
N SER A 33 -13.69 -12.38 14.44
CA SER A 33 -14.68 -11.66 15.27
C SER A 33 -14.23 -10.26 15.72
N ASP A 34 -12.94 -9.95 15.63
CA ASP A 34 -12.39 -8.64 15.93
C ASP A 34 -12.61 -7.61 14.80
N GLY A 35 -13.07 -8.04 13.63
CA GLY A 35 -13.27 -7.22 12.44
C GLY A 35 -11.98 -6.63 11.86
N LYS A 36 -10.81 -7.12 12.29
CA LYS A 36 -9.51 -6.57 11.93
C LYS A 36 -8.57 -7.62 11.39
N SER A 37 -8.55 -8.80 11.97
CA SER A 37 -7.67 -9.89 11.57
C SER A 37 -8.39 -10.79 10.57
N TYR A 38 -7.64 -11.45 9.69
CA TYR A 38 -8.23 -12.53 8.89
C TYR A 38 -8.53 -13.73 9.79
N TYR A 39 -9.61 -14.46 9.45
CA TYR A 39 -10.04 -15.65 10.14
C TYR A 39 -9.04 -16.80 9.94
N TRP A 40 -8.52 -16.94 8.73
CA TRP A 40 -7.51 -17.93 8.39
C TRP A 40 -6.11 -17.43 8.74
N GLY A 41 -5.35 -18.26 9.44
CA GLY A 41 -3.96 -17.95 9.82
C GLY A 41 -3.05 -17.72 8.60
N SER A 42 -3.20 -18.54 7.56
CA SER A 42 -2.47 -18.41 6.29
C SER A 42 -2.69 -17.06 5.61
N THR A 43 -3.94 -16.58 5.56
CA THR A 43 -4.26 -15.25 5.01
C THR A 43 -3.64 -14.16 5.87
N GLY A 44 -3.69 -14.29 7.19
CA GLY A 44 -3.05 -13.36 8.12
C GLY A 44 -1.53 -13.27 7.94
N GLU A 45 -0.85 -14.40 7.78
CA GLU A 45 0.59 -14.45 7.51
C GLU A 45 0.94 -13.84 6.16
N ALA A 46 0.19 -14.20 5.10
CA ALA A 46 0.37 -13.63 3.76
C ALA A 46 0.18 -12.10 3.76
N TRP A 47 -0.81 -11.60 4.52
CA TRP A 47 -1.01 -10.17 4.70
C TRP A 47 0.21 -9.50 5.34
N VAL A 48 0.77 -10.07 6.40
CA VAL A 48 1.98 -9.54 7.06
C VAL A 48 3.18 -9.52 6.10
N PHE A 49 3.41 -10.61 5.35
CA PHE A 49 4.51 -10.66 4.37
C PHE A 49 4.32 -9.67 3.23
N TRP A 50 3.09 -9.52 2.74
CA TRP A 50 2.76 -8.56 1.70
C TRP A 50 3.05 -7.13 2.17
N GLN A 51 2.63 -6.77 3.39
CA GLN A 51 2.95 -5.46 3.97
C GLN A 51 4.47 -5.25 4.06
N ALA A 52 5.21 -6.22 4.61
CA ALA A 52 6.66 -6.13 4.74
C ALA A 52 7.39 -5.95 3.40
N SER A 53 6.93 -6.63 2.35
CA SER A 53 7.49 -6.49 1.00
C SER A 53 7.39 -5.06 0.47
N ARG A 54 6.28 -4.36 0.78
CA ARG A 54 6.04 -2.97 0.34
C ARG A 54 6.71 -1.93 1.23
N GLU A 55 6.95 -2.25 2.50
CA GLU A 55 7.78 -1.42 3.37
C GLU A 55 9.25 -1.40 2.92
N THR A 56 9.70 -2.44 2.21
CA THR A 56 11.08 -2.60 1.74
C THR A 56 11.35 -1.88 0.40
N VAL A 57 10.31 -1.53 -0.35
CA VAL A 57 10.46 -0.80 -1.63
C VAL A 57 10.58 0.69 -1.35
N VAL A 58 11.81 1.19 -1.41
CA VAL A 58 12.11 2.63 -1.37
C VAL A 58 12.13 3.15 -2.81
N VAL A 59 11.20 4.05 -3.13
CA VAL A 59 11.20 4.73 -4.44
C VAL A 59 12.03 6.02 -4.34
N GLU A 60 13.05 6.12 -5.19
CA GLU A 60 13.75 7.40 -5.43
C GLU A 60 12.88 8.29 -6.33
N LEU A 61 12.60 9.50 -5.86
CA LEU A 61 11.85 10.47 -6.67
C LEU A 61 12.75 11.06 -7.75
N PRO A 62 12.26 11.19 -8.99
CA PRO A 62 13.00 11.88 -10.04
C PRO A 62 13.20 13.35 -9.67
N LYS A 63 14.30 13.93 -10.17
CA LYS A 63 14.54 15.38 -10.13
C LYS A 63 13.77 16.04 -11.26
N PHE A 64 13.27 17.25 -11.03
CA PHE A 64 12.53 18.02 -12.04
C PHE A 64 13.35 19.24 -12.48
N GLU A 65 14.54 18.99 -13.04
CA GLU A 65 15.56 20.02 -13.32
C GLU A 65 15.11 21.07 -14.36
N ASP A 66 14.13 20.74 -15.20
CA ASP A 66 13.58 21.65 -16.23
C ASP A 66 12.47 22.58 -15.70
N TYR A 67 12.11 22.47 -14.43
CA TYR A 67 10.99 23.22 -13.84
C TYR A 67 11.47 24.27 -12.83
N PRO A 68 10.74 25.40 -12.67
CA PRO A 68 11.00 26.33 -11.58
C PRO A 68 10.94 25.63 -10.22
N ALA A 69 11.84 25.98 -9.29
CA ALA A 69 11.97 25.32 -7.99
C ALA A 69 10.66 25.23 -7.18
N SER A 70 9.76 26.20 -7.34
CA SER A 70 8.43 26.16 -6.73
C SER A 70 7.54 25.06 -7.31
N MET A 71 7.59 24.86 -8.62
CA MET A 71 6.82 23.83 -9.33
C MET A 71 7.43 22.44 -9.12
N GLU A 72 8.76 22.33 -9.12
CA GLU A 72 9.46 21.09 -8.76
C GLU A 72 9.07 20.60 -7.37
N ARG A 73 9.05 21.48 -6.37
CA ARG A 73 8.64 21.11 -5.01
C ARG A 73 7.22 20.58 -4.98
N ASP A 74 6.28 21.31 -5.58
CA ASP A 74 4.86 20.94 -5.56
C ASP A 74 4.62 19.61 -6.32
N MET A 75 5.33 19.38 -7.43
CA MET A 75 5.29 18.11 -8.18
C MET A 75 5.90 16.95 -7.38
N ARG A 76 7.03 17.19 -6.70
CA ARG A 76 7.70 16.18 -5.87
C ARG A 76 6.84 15.78 -4.66
N GLU A 77 6.18 16.74 -4.01
CA GLU A 77 5.24 16.48 -2.91
C GLU A 77 4.00 15.72 -3.39
N SER A 78 3.43 16.11 -4.53
CA SER A 78 2.28 15.42 -5.13
C SER A 78 2.60 13.97 -5.51
N LEU A 79 3.79 13.74 -6.10
CA LEU A 79 4.27 12.40 -6.45
C LEU A 79 4.53 11.55 -5.20
N ARG A 80 5.17 12.12 -4.17
CA ARG A 80 5.36 11.45 -2.87
C ARG A 80 4.03 11.00 -2.28
N SER A 81 3.07 11.91 -2.17
CA SER A 81 1.74 11.63 -1.62
C SER A 81 1.02 10.52 -2.39
N SER A 82 1.15 10.52 -3.72
CA SER A 82 0.53 9.49 -4.58
C SER A 82 1.15 8.11 -4.38
N ILE A 83 2.47 8.02 -4.18
CA ILE A 83 3.18 6.76 -3.91
C ILE A 83 2.82 6.24 -2.50
N GLU A 84 2.80 7.13 -1.51
CA GLU A 84 2.40 6.80 -0.13
C GLU A 84 0.93 6.34 -0.06
N ALA A 85 0.05 6.92 -0.88
CA ALA A 85 -1.35 6.48 -0.98
C ALA A 85 -1.50 5.04 -1.53
N GLN A 86 -0.49 4.52 -2.23
CA GLN A 86 -0.44 3.12 -2.67
C GLN A 86 0.25 2.19 -1.65
N GLY A 87 0.52 2.69 -0.43
CA GLY A 87 1.13 1.92 0.65
C GLY A 87 2.64 1.70 0.49
N MET A 88 3.32 2.47 -0.36
CA MET A 88 4.76 2.38 -0.58
C MET A 88 5.50 3.48 0.19
N LYS A 89 6.75 3.22 0.60
CA LYS A 89 7.60 4.20 1.28
C LYS A 89 8.49 4.94 0.28
N VAL A 90 8.64 6.25 0.48
CA VAL A 90 9.48 7.12 -0.38
C VAL A 90 10.71 7.57 0.39
N ALA A 91 11.89 7.55 -0.25
CA ALA A 91 13.11 8.06 0.37
C ALA A 91 13.01 9.58 0.67
N PRO A 92 13.71 10.06 1.72
CA PRO A 92 13.81 11.48 2.04
C PRO A 92 14.22 12.36 0.84
#